data_AF-A0A5M8FK41-F1
#
_entry.id   AF-A0A5M8FK41-F1
#
_cell.length_a   1.000
_cell.length_b   1.000
_cell.length_c   1.000
_cell.angle_alpha   90.00
_cell.angle_beta   90.00
_cell.angle_gamma   90.00
#
_symmetry.space_group_name_H-M   'P 1'
#
loop_
_entity.id
_entity.type
_entity.pdbx_description
1 polymer ?
#
loop_
_entity_poly.entity_id
_entity_poly.type
_entity_poly.pdbx_seq_one_letter_code
_entity_poly.pdbx_strand_id
1 'polypeptide(L)' 'MPQPITLNQAIDAVTQLPPQQQEMLLDILQHRWSEARRDEIAEAARQAQADFQQGRLKAQHADAVIQNLHQSLEDEA' A
#
# COMPACT_ATOMS: atom_id res chain seq x y z
N MET A 1 -2.85 -22.02 -16.37
CA MET A 1 -2.93 -20.73 -15.66
C MET A 1 -4.37 -20.57 -15.18
N PRO A 2 -4.66 -20.37 -13.88
CA PRO A 2 -6.01 -20.01 -13.46
C PRO A 2 -6.39 -18.67 -14.10
N GLN A 3 -7.62 -18.56 -14.61
CA GLN A 3 -8.11 -17.32 -15.19
C GLN A 3 -8.30 -16.27 -14.08
N PRO A 4 -7.96 -14.99 -14.32
CA PRO A 4 -8.21 -13.94 -13.34
C PRO A 4 -9.71 -13.80 -13.10
N ILE A 5 -10.12 -13.86 -11.83
CA ILE A 5 -11.50 -13.61 -11.42
C ILE A 5 -11.79 -12.12 -11.65
N THR A 6 -12.92 -11.81 -12.28
CA THR A 6 -13.36 -10.42 -12.45
C THR A 6 -13.94 -9.86 -11.16
N LEU A 7 -13.95 -8.54 -10.99
CA LEU A 7 -14.53 -7.89 -9.80
C LEU A 7 -15.98 -8.31 -9.56
N ASN A 8 -16.80 -8.36 -10.62
CA ASN A 8 -18.20 -8.78 -10.52
C ASN A 8 -18.32 -10.23 -10.02
N GLN A 9 -17.52 -11.15 -10.55
CA GLN A 9 -17.52 -12.54 -10.08
C GLN A 9 -17.09 -12.66 -8.61
N ALA A 10 -16.15 -11.82 -8.15
CA ALA A 10 -15.75 -11.79 -6.74
C ALA A 10 -16.89 -11.26 -5.86
N ILE A 11 -17.56 -10.18 -6.26
CA ILE A 11 -18.71 -9.62 -5.54
C ILE A 11 -19.84 -10.66 -5.45
N ASP A 12 -20.16 -11.32 -6.56
CA ASP A 12 -21.20 -12.35 -6.60
C ASP A 12 -20.86 -13.49 -5.62
N ALA A 13 -19.61 -13.95 -5.61
CA ALA A 13 -19.15 -14.99 -4.69
C ALA A 13 -19.23 -14.58 -3.22
N VAL A 14 -18.82 -13.36 -2.88
CA VAL A 14 -18.91 -12.84 -1.50
C VAL A 14 -20.36 -12.70 -1.07
N THR A 15 -21.25 -12.27 -1.96
CA THR A 15 -22.68 -12.10 -1.67
C THR A 15 -23.37 -13.44 -1.33
N GLN A 16 -22.84 -14.57 -1.80
CA GLN A 16 -23.34 -15.90 -1.44
C GLN A 16 -22.93 -16.36 -0.03
N LEU A 17 -21.98 -15.69 0.63
CA LEU A 17 -21.59 -16.02 2.00
C LEU A 17 -22.66 -15.54 2.99
N PRO A 18 -22.84 -16.22 4.13
CA PRO A 18 -23.63 -15.69 5.25
C PRO A 18 -23.12 -14.30 5.70
N PRO A 19 -24.00 -13.40 6.18
CA PRO A 19 -23.61 -12.03 6.55
C PRO A 19 -22.39 -11.96 7.48
N GLN A 20 -22.31 -12.83 8.48
CA GLN A 20 -21.18 -12.90 9.41
C GLN A 20 -19.87 -13.25 8.70
N GLN A 21 -19.91 -14.12 7.68
CA GLN A 21 -18.72 -14.48 6.92
C GLN A 21 -18.32 -13.37 5.94
N GLN A 22 -19.27 -12.57 5.44
CA GLN A 22 -18.96 -11.38 4.65
C GLN A 22 -18.20 -10.35 5.48
N GLU A 23 -18.65 -10.08 6.71
CA GLU A 23 -17.95 -9.19 7.65
C GLU A 23 -16.55 -9.71 7.98
N MET A 24 -16.41 -11.00 8.33
CA MET A 24 -15.09 -11.60 8.57
C MET A 24 -14.16 -11.48 7.36
N LEU A 25 -14.68 -11.68 6.14
CA LEU A 25 -13.87 -11.56 4.93
C LEU A 25 -13.40 -10.11 4.72
N LEU A 26 -14.27 -9.13 4.97
CA LEU A 26 -13.91 -7.72 4.88
C LEU A 26 -12.75 -7.40 5.83
N ASP A 27 -12.82 -7.84 7.09
CA ASP A 27 -11.76 -7.63 8.07
C ASP A 27 -10.44 -8.26 7.63
N ILE A 28 -10.48 -9.53 7.17
CA ILE A 28 -9.29 -10.24 6.68
C ILE A 28 -8.65 -9.50 5.50
N LEU A 29 -9.46 -9.03 4.55
CA LEU A 29 -8.95 -8.31 3.38
C LEU A 29 -8.34 -6.97 3.76
N GLN A 30 -8.97 -6.20 4.66
CA GLN A 30 -8.41 -4.95 5.18
C GLN A 30 -7.07 -5.16 5.88
N HIS A 31 -6.97 -6.19 6.72
CA HIS A 31 -5.73 -6.54 7.40
C HIS A 31 -4.64 -6.93 6.40
N ARG A 32 -4.94 -7.80 5.43
CA ARG A 32 -3.97 -8.22 4.42
C ARG A 32 -3.49 -7.06 3.55
N TRP A 33 -4.39 -6.17 3.14
CA TRP A 33 -4.01 -4.99 2.38
C TRP A 33 -3.11 -4.06 3.20
N SER A 34 -3.43 -3.87 4.48
CA SER A 34 -2.61 -3.07 5.38
C SER A 34 -1.22 -3.68 5.61
N GLU A 35 -1.12 -5.01 5.75
CA GLU A 35 0.18 -5.70 5.83
C GLU A 35 0.97 -5.56 4.52
N ALA A 36 0.36 -5.81 3.36
CA ALA A 36 1.03 -5.68 2.08
C ALA A 36 1.58 -4.25 1.86
N ARG A 37 0.79 -3.23 2.21
CA ARG A 37 1.22 -1.84 2.12
C ARG A 37 2.37 -1.52 3.09
N ARG A 38 2.36 -2.10 4.29
CA ARG A 38 3.48 -1.97 5.23
C ARG A 38 4.75 -2.62 4.70
N ASP A 39 4.65 -3.79 4.09
CA ASP A 39 5.78 -4.49 3.48
C ASP A 39 6.39 -3.69 2.33
N GLU A 40 5.55 -3.10 1.47
CA GLU A 40 5.98 -2.19 0.39
C GLU A 40 6.73 -0.97 0.94
N ILE A 41 6.19 -0.31 1.96
CA ILE A 41 6.84 0.84 2.61
C ILE A 41 8.17 0.42 3.24
N ALA A 42 8.21 -0.73 3.91
CA ALA A 42 9.41 -1.23 4.55
C ALA A 42 10.51 -1.54 3.52
N GLU A 43 10.15 -2.10 2.36
CA GLU A 43 11.09 -2.34 1.27
C GLU A 43 11.61 -1.03 0.67
N ALA A 44 10.73 -0.08 0.40
CA ALA A 44 11.13 1.24 -0.09
C ALA A 44 12.07 1.96 0.90
N ALA A 45 11.80 1.87 2.20
CA ALA A 45 12.66 2.44 3.23
C ALA A 45 14.04 1.76 3.30
N ARG A 46 14.09 0.42 3.21
CA ARG A 46 15.35 -0.33 3.15
C ARG A 46 16.19 0.09 1.95
N GLN A 47 15.56 0.20 0.78
CA GLN A 47 16.23 0.63 -0.45
C GLN A 47 16.77 2.06 -0.33
N ALA A 48 15.96 3.01 0.15
CA ALA A 48 16.39 4.39 0.38
C ALA A 48 17.55 4.48 1.38
N GLN A 49 17.52 3.69 2.45
CA GLN A 49 18.63 3.64 3.41
C GLN A 49 19.91 3.11 2.75
N ALA A 50 19.83 2.04 1.95
CA ALA A 50 20.98 1.50 1.23
C ALA A 50 21.56 2.51 0.23
N ASP A 51 20.70 3.22 -0.50
CA ASP A 51 21.10 4.25 -1.45
C ASP A 51 21.78 5.44 -0.78
N PHE A 52 21.31 5.85 0.40
CA PHE A 52 21.97 6.87 1.20
C PHE A 52 23.35 6.42 1.70
N GLN A 53 23.46 5.21 2.24
CA GLN A 53 24.73 4.66 2.72
C GLN A 53 25.76 4.51 1.59
N GLN A 54 25.31 4.24 0.37
CA GLN A 54 26.17 4.12 -0.82
C GLN A 54 26.44 5.48 -1.49
N GLY A 55 25.98 6.59 -0.90
CA GLY A 55 26.20 7.95 -1.39
C GLY A 55 25.39 8.33 -2.64
N ARG A 56 24.41 7.50 -3.03
CA ARG A 56 23.50 7.81 -4.15
C ARG A 56 22.45 8.85 -3.79
N LEU A 57 22.09 8.94 -2.51
CA LEU A 57 21.21 10.00 -2.00
C LEU A 57 22.01 11.02 -1.20
N LYS A 58 21.66 12.31 -1.38
CA LYS A 58 22.27 13.42 -0.65
C LYS A 58 21.55 13.65 0.68
N ALA A 59 22.30 14.02 1.71
CA ALA A 59 21.72 14.48 2.97
C ALA A 59 20.92 15.77 2.75
N GLN A 60 19.73 15.83 3.32
CA GLN A 60 18.83 16.97 3.24
C GLN A 60 18.19 17.22 4.61
N HIS A 61 17.75 18.44 4.87
CA HIS A 61 16.98 18.76 6.07
C HIS A 61 15.60 18.13 5.97
N ALA A 62 15.19 17.40 7.02
CA ALA A 62 13.91 16.71 7.06
C ALA A 62 12.73 17.65 6.78
N ASP A 63 12.73 18.85 7.36
CA ASP A 63 11.67 19.84 7.17
C ASP A 63 11.49 20.25 5.70
N ALA A 64 12.59 20.42 4.97
CA ALA A 64 12.54 20.77 3.55
C ALA A 64 11.98 19.61 2.70
N VAL A 65 12.35 18.38 3.02
CA VAL A 65 11.85 17.19 2.33
C VAL A 65 10.35 16.99 2.60
N ILE A 66 9.92 17.17 3.86
CA ILE A 66 8.51 17.07 4.27
C ILE A 66 7.68 18.15 3.59
N GLN A 67 8.17 19.39 3.53
CA GLN A 67 7.48 20.49 2.86
C GLN A 67 7.30 20.22 1.37
N ASN A 68 8.34 19.74 0.68
CA ASN A 68 8.25 19.38 -0.74
C ASN A 68 7.25 18.24 -0.97
N LEU A 69 7.20 17.26 -0.07
CA LEU A 69 6.24 16.16 -0.15
C LEU A 69 4.80 16.66 -0.02
N HIS A 70 4.52 17.55 0.95
CA HIS A 70 3.19 18.15 1.07
C HIS A 70 2.80 18.93 -0.19
N GLN A 71 3.70 19.74 -0.74
CA GLN A 71 3.43 20.49 -1.97
C GLN A 71 3.09 19.57 -3.15
N SER A 72 3.81 18.45 -3.30
CA SER A 72 3.55 17.50 -4.38
C SER A 72 2.16 16.86 -4.33
N LEU A 73 1.57 16.72 -3.13
CA LEU A 73 0.21 16.20 -2.97
C LEU A 73 -0.87 17.23 -3.32
N GLU A 74 -0.56 18.52 -3.18
CA GLU A 74 -1.46 19.61 -3.56
C GLU A 74 -1.45 19.84 -5.08
N ASP A 75 -0.30 19.61 -5.73
CA ASP A 75 -0.13 19.80 -7.18
C ASP A 75 -0.75 18.66 -8.03
N GLU A 76 -1.01 17.49 -7.43
CA GLU A 76 -1.67 16.34 -8.08
C GLU A 76 -3.22 16.37 -7.99
N ALA A 77 -3.80 17.33 -7.26
CA ALA A 77 -5.24 17.49 -7.03
C ALA A 77 -5.91 18.46 -8.03
#